data_AF-A0A9E3JTT0-F1
#
_entry.id   AF-A0A9E3JTT0-F1
#
_cell.length_a   1.000
_cell.length_b   1.000
_cell.length_c   1.000
_cell.angle_alpha   90.00
_cell.angle_beta   90.00
_cell.angle_gamma   90.00
#
_symmetry.space_group_name_H-M   'P 1'
#
loop_
_entity.id
_entity.type
_entity.pdbx_description
1 polymer ?
#
loop_
_entity_poly.entity_id
_entity_poly.type
_entity_poly.pdbx_seq_one_letter_code
_entity_poly.pdbx_strand_id
1 'polypeptide(L)'
;MDMSVFDLFKIGIGPSSSHTVGPMVAARRFLIECGSLEDAVGVEAHLYGSLALTGVGHATDKAVILGLMGETPQDVDPDTVEDKLAEAELDGVLNLLGKKPVPFTRATCLVWHKQSTLPEHPNGMRFVLRLADGSVVERVYYSIGGGFITAAGETQAAGPAPVAVPYPFGTMRELLEEGSRHGLSIPAMLRANECARMTNDVLDAGLDRIWEVMRGCIARGLVTEGELPGGLNVKRRAAKLWRQEREARNTANHLPHDAVNQVSLYAMAVNEENAAGGRVVTAPTNGAAGII
;
A
#
# COMPACT_ATOMS: atom_id res chain seq x y z
N MET A 1 -20.39 7.80 -2.31
CA MET A 1 -18.93 7.88 -2.42
C MET A 1 -18.61 7.33 -3.79
N ASP A 2 -18.07 8.16 -4.68
CA ASP A 2 -17.64 7.65 -5.98
C ASP A 2 -16.34 6.89 -5.81
N MET A 3 -16.27 5.69 -6.37
CA MET A 3 -15.11 4.81 -6.27
C MET A 3 -14.63 4.50 -7.68
N SER A 4 -13.35 4.76 -7.94
CA SER A 4 -12.69 4.34 -9.18
C SER A 4 -12.14 2.92 -9.07
N VAL A 5 -11.95 2.25 -10.19
CA VAL A 5 -11.15 1.02 -10.29
C VAL A 5 -9.76 1.20 -9.68
N PHE A 6 -9.16 2.39 -9.81
CA PHE A 6 -7.86 2.72 -9.22
C PHE A 6 -7.90 2.97 -7.71
N ASP A 7 -9.09 3.12 -7.12
CA ASP A 7 -9.26 3.15 -5.66
C ASP A 7 -9.26 1.73 -5.07
N LEU A 8 -9.70 0.74 -5.84
CA LEU A 8 -9.71 -0.67 -5.46
C LEU A 8 -8.35 -1.33 -5.72
N PHE A 9 -7.75 -1.05 -6.87
CA PHE A 9 -6.51 -1.65 -7.34
C PHE A 9 -5.37 -0.62 -7.32
N LYS A 10 -4.67 -0.55 -6.19
CA LYS A 10 -3.56 0.36 -5.96
C LYS A 10 -2.25 -0.39 -5.92
N ILE A 11 -1.30 0.08 -6.71
CA ILE A 11 0.09 -0.39 -6.65
C ILE A 11 0.71 0.14 -5.35
N GLY A 12 1.29 -0.77 -4.56
CA GLY A 12 1.89 -0.47 -3.28
C GLY A 12 2.99 -1.47 -2.91
N ILE A 13 3.35 -1.46 -1.64
CA ILE A 13 4.26 -2.43 -1.04
C ILE A 13 3.55 -3.19 0.08
N GLY A 14 3.96 -4.45 0.27
CA GLY A 14 3.53 -5.27 1.38
C GLY A 14 4.14 -4.84 2.72
N PRO A 15 3.69 -5.41 3.85
CA PRO A 15 2.66 -6.46 3.93
C PRO A 15 1.22 -5.95 4.13
N SER A 16 1.01 -4.67 4.43
CA SER A 16 -0.29 -4.18 4.88
C SER A 16 -0.69 -2.84 4.29
N SER A 17 -1.90 -2.73 3.76
CA SER A 17 -2.43 -1.45 3.29
C SER A 17 -2.64 -0.48 4.45
N SER A 18 -3.07 -0.95 5.63
CA SER A 18 -3.35 -0.08 6.78
C SER A 18 -2.11 0.20 7.64
N HIS A 19 -1.16 -0.73 7.71
CA HIS A 19 0.01 -0.62 8.59
C HIS A 19 1.31 -0.34 7.84
N THR A 20 1.32 -0.40 6.51
CA THR A 20 2.49 -0.08 5.67
C THR A 20 2.18 1.07 4.73
N VAL A 21 1.23 0.89 3.80
CA VAL A 21 0.90 1.91 2.79
C VAL A 21 0.37 3.20 3.45
N GLY A 22 -0.63 3.11 4.32
CA GLY A 22 -1.19 4.27 5.01
C GLY A 22 -0.14 5.11 5.77
N PRO A 23 0.67 4.52 6.67
CA PRO A 23 1.72 5.23 7.38
C PRO A 23 2.76 5.91 6.49
N MET A 24 3.16 5.26 5.40
CA MET A 24 4.06 5.85 4.41
C MET A 24 3.45 7.08 3.74
N VAL A 25 2.18 6.99 3.33
CA VAL A 25 1.44 8.12 2.75
C VAL A 25 1.29 9.25 3.76
N ALA A 26 0.99 8.95 5.02
CA ALA A 26 0.81 9.95 6.08
C ALA A 26 2.10 10.71 6.39
N ALA A 27 3.22 10.00 6.52
CA ALA A 27 4.52 10.61 6.76
C ALA A 27 4.92 11.58 5.63
N ARG A 28 4.70 11.17 4.38
CA ARG A 28 4.98 12.02 3.22
C ARG A 28 4.03 13.22 3.14
N ARG A 29 2.72 12.99 3.34
CA ARG A 29 1.68 14.04 3.34
C ARG A 29 2.01 15.11 4.39
N PHE A 30 2.39 14.70 5.58
CA PHE A 30 2.78 15.61 6.66
C PHE A 30 3.85 16.60 6.24
N LEU A 31 4.97 16.12 5.68
CA LEU A 31 6.08 16.98 5.26
C LEU A 31 5.69 17.91 4.11
N ILE A 32 4.89 17.44 3.15
CA ILE A 32 4.38 18.28 2.06
C ILE A 32 3.50 19.41 2.61
N GLU A 33 2.60 19.10 3.54
CA GLU A 33 1.70 20.09 4.15
C GLU A 33 2.44 21.07 5.09
N CYS A 34 3.65 20.74 5.56
CA CYS A 34 4.50 21.69 6.29
C CYS A 34 5.07 22.79 5.37
N GLY A 35 5.11 22.58 4.05
CA GLY A 35 5.65 23.55 3.10
C GLY A 35 7.19 23.54 3.08
N SER A 36 7.82 24.69 3.36
CA SER A 36 9.28 24.78 3.38
C SER A 36 9.87 23.97 4.54
N LEU A 37 10.95 23.23 4.25
CA LEU A 37 11.67 22.42 5.24
C LEU A 37 13.06 23.00 5.54
N GLU A 38 13.40 24.19 5.05
CA GLU A 38 14.74 24.78 5.19
C GLU A 38 15.18 24.92 6.64
N ASP A 39 14.25 25.30 7.52
CA ASP A 39 14.48 25.49 8.95
C ASP A 39 14.26 24.23 9.79
N ALA A 40 13.95 23.08 9.18
CA ALA A 40 13.74 21.84 9.93
C ALA A 40 15.04 21.36 10.59
N VAL A 41 14.95 21.03 11.89
CA VAL A 41 16.09 20.53 12.68
C VAL A 41 15.83 19.14 13.29
N GLY A 42 14.60 18.62 13.18
CA GLY A 42 14.27 17.29 13.64
C GLY A 42 12.86 16.88 13.27
N VAL A 43 12.65 15.57 13.15
CA VAL A 43 11.33 14.97 12.92
C VAL A 43 11.12 13.79 13.86
N GLU A 44 9.89 13.65 14.35
CA GLU A 44 9.47 12.52 15.17
C GLU A 44 8.13 11.98 14.66
N ALA A 45 7.94 10.67 14.76
CA ALA A 45 6.68 10.00 14.50
C ALA A 45 6.26 9.17 15.71
N HIS A 46 5.06 9.44 16.21
CA HIS A 46 4.44 8.77 17.33
C HIS A 46 3.33 7.86 16.79
N LEU A 47 3.46 6.56 17.05
CA LEU A 47 2.55 5.52 16.56
C LEU A 47 1.69 5.03 17.72
N TYR A 48 0.37 4.91 17.53
CA TYR A 48 -0.60 4.63 18.61
C TYR A 48 -1.39 3.34 18.38
N GLY A 49 -1.99 2.81 19.46
CA GLY A 49 -3.01 1.77 19.38
C GLY A 49 -2.59 0.51 18.62
N SER A 50 -3.48 0.00 17.76
CA SER A 50 -3.23 -1.22 16.97
C SER A 50 -2.03 -1.09 16.03
N LEU A 51 -1.80 0.13 15.52
CA LEU A 51 -0.64 0.44 14.69
C LEU A 51 0.65 0.28 15.49
N ALA A 52 0.67 0.72 16.75
CA ALA A 52 1.84 0.56 17.61
C ALA A 52 2.07 -0.89 18.07
N LEU A 53 0.98 -1.64 18.29
CA LEU A 53 1.05 -3.02 18.78
C LEU A 53 1.62 -3.98 17.73
N THR A 54 1.23 -3.82 16.47
CA THR A 54 1.58 -4.76 15.39
C THR A 54 2.53 -4.18 14.36
N GLY A 55 2.89 -2.90 14.47
CA GLY A 55 3.58 -2.18 13.41
C GLY A 55 4.94 -2.74 13.04
N VAL A 56 5.71 -3.29 13.99
CA VAL A 56 7.00 -3.94 13.69
C VAL A 56 6.83 -5.14 12.76
N GLY A 57 5.82 -5.98 13.00
CA GLY A 57 5.52 -7.12 12.12
C GLY A 57 4.95 -6.71 10.76
N HIS A 58 4.38 -5.50 10.68
CA HIS A 58 3.85 -4.92 9.45
C HIS A 58 4.78 -3.91 8.78
N ALA A 59 6.03 -3.80 9.25
CA ALA A 59 7.02 -2.84 8.75
C ALA A 59 6.57 -1.36 8.77
N THR A 60 5.74 -0.97 9.74
CA THR A 60 5.25 0.42 9.90
C THR A 60 6.40 1.40 10.11
N ASP A 61 7.41 1.00 10.86
CA ASP A 61 8.68 1.73 11.03
C ASP A 61 9.32 2.07 9.68
N LYS A 62 9.55 1.03 8.86
CA LYS A 62 10.17 1.16 7.54
C LYS A 62 9.33 2.08 6.66
N ALA A 63 8.03 1.85 6.62
CA ALA A 63 7.07 2.65 5.88
C ALA A 63 7.11 4.13 6.25
N VAL A 64 7.12 4.46 7.56
CA VAL A 64 7.19 5.84 8.03
C VAL A 64 8.50 6.48 7.60
N ILE A 65 9.64 5.79 7.77
CA ILE A 65 10.95 6.32 7.38
C ILE A 65 10.99 6.60 5.87
N LEU A 66 10.57 5.64 5.04
CA LEU A 66 10.50 5.81 3.59
C LEU A 66 9.59 6.99 3.20
N GLY A 67 8.43 7.13 3.85
CA GLY A 67 7.52 8.26 3.62
C GLY A 67 8.15 9.60 3.99
N LEU A 68 8.91 9.66 5.09
CA LEU A 68 9.69 10.84 5.47
C LEU A 68 10.80 11.16 4.47
N MET A 69 11.43 10.14 3.87
CA MET A 69 12.39 10.32 2.76
C MET A 69 11.73 10.83 1.47
N GLY A 70 10.40 10.81 1.39
CA GLY A 70 9.63 11.29 0.23
C GLY A 70 9.28 10.20 -0.78
N GLU A 71 9.63 8.94 -0.49
CA GLU A 71 9.26 7.78 -1.29
C GLU A 71 7.73 7.59 -1.31
N THR A 72 7.22 6.98 -2.38
CA THR A 72 5.80 6.62 -2.49
C THR A 72 5.63 5.10 -2.50
N PRO A 73 4.54 4.55 -1.94
CA PRO A 73 4.27 3.11 -2.02
C PRO A 73 4.23 2.57 -3.45
N GLN A 74 3.83 3.41 -4.41
CA GLN A 74 3.69 3.05 -5.81
C GLN A 74 5.02 3.02 -6.57
N ASP A 75 6.01 3.82 -6.15
CA ASP A 75 7.24 4.00 -6.91
C ASP A 75 8.47 3.44 -6.20
N VAL A 76 8.46 3.32 -4.85
CA VAL A 76 9.60 2.80 -4.07
C VAL A 76 10.01 1.40 -4.51
N ASP A 77 11.26 1.20 -4.90
CA ASP A 77 11.77 -0.13 -5.24
C ASP A 77 11.96 -0.96 -3.95
N PRO A 78 11.18 -2.05 -3.73
CA PRO A 78 11.27 -2.87 -2.53
C PRO A 78 12.66 -3.45 -2.30
N ASP A 79 13.42 -3.73 -3.37
CA ASP A 79 14.72 -4.39 -3.28
C ASP A 79 15.80 -3.41 -2.75
N THR A 80 15.54 -2.10 -2.78
CA THR A 80 16.44 -1.05 -2.25
C THR A 80 16.10 -0.60 -0.83
N VAL A 81 14.99 -1.08 -0.26
CA VAL A 81 14.46 -0.57 1.01
C VAL A 81 15.43 -0.82 2.17
N GLU A 82 15.96 -2.03 2.31
CA GLU A 82 16.86 -2.35 3.43
C GLU A 82 18.15 -1.51 3.37
N ASP A 83 18.71 -1.30 2.18
CA ASP A 83 19.93 -0.51 2.00
C ASP A 83 19.70 0.96 2.38
N LYS A 84 18.61 1.56 1.90
CA LYS A 84 18.23 2.95 2.25
C LYS A 84 18.05 3.14 3.76
N LEU A 85 17.43 2.18 4.43
CA LEU A 85 17.20 2.24 5.87
C LEU A 85 18.50 2.03 6.66
N ALA A 86 19.36 1.14 6.20
CA ALA A 86 20.66 0.90 6.82
C ALA A 86 21.58 2.13 6.70
N GLU A 87 21.59 2.80 5.56
CA GLU A 87 22.33 4.05 5.35
C GLU A 87 21.86 5.16 6.29
N ALA A 88 20.55 5.40 6.37
CA ALA A 88 19.99 6.42 7.28
C ALA A 88 20.29 6.15 8.76
N GLU A 89 20.27 4.88 9.18
CA GLU A 89 20.58 4.49 10.57
C GLU A 89 22.09 4.61 10.86
N LEU A 90 22.96 4.26 9.90
CA LEU A 90 24.41 4.36 10.03
C LEU A 90 24.87 5.82 10.14
N ASP A 91 24.32 6.69 9.29
CA ASP A 91 24.66 8.11 9.25
C ASP A 91 24.04 8.89 10.42
N GLY A 92 22.97 8.36 11.02
CA GLY A 92 22.19 9.06 12.03
C GLY A 92 21.48 10.30 11.47
N VAL A 93 21.23 10.32 10.16
CA VAL A 93 20.65 11.45 9.41
C VAL A 93 19.60 10.93 8.43
N LEU A 94 18.48 11.64 8.33
CA LEU A 94 17.44 11.39 7.33
C LEU A 94 17.26 12.61 6.44
N ASN A 95 17.27 12.40 5.12
CA ASN A 95 16.95 13.44 4.15
C ASN A 95 15.44 13.56 3.96
N LEU A 96 14.82 14.53 4.65
CA LEU A 96 13.39 14.79 4.55
C LEU A 96 13.00 15.17 3.11
N LEU A 97 12.07 14.41 2.54
CA LEU A 97 11.67 14.49 1.13
C LEU A 97 12.86 14.46 0.14
N GLY A 98 13.97 13.83 0.53
CA GLY A 98 15.21 13.79 -0.24
C GLY A 98 15.93 15.14 -0.34
N LYS A 99 15.58 16.12 0.50
CA LYS A 99 16.04 17.52 0.38
C LYS A 99 16.76 18.04 1.61
N LYS A 100 16.21 17.82 2.80
CA LYS A 100 16.71 18.43 4.04
C LYS A 100 17.25 17.36 4.98
N PRO A 101 18.58 17.29 5.22
CA PRO A 101 19.12 16.40 6.24
C PRO A 101 18.72 16.89 7.63
N VAL A 102 18.21 15.98 8.46
CA VAL A 102 17.98 16.19 9.90
C VAL A 102 18.54 15.00 10.69
N PRO A 103 19.03 15.20 11.92
CA PRO A 103 19.40 14.10 12.80
C PRO A 103 18.21 13.15 12.98
N PHE A 104 18.46 11.86 12.75
CA PHE A 104 17.42 10.84 12.81
C PHE A 104 18.03 9.47 13.13
N THR A 105 17.44 8.79 14.11
CA THR A 105 17.63 7.35 14.28
C THR A 105 16.28 6.72 14.55
N ARG A 106 16.11 5.46 14.18
CA ARG A 106 14.89 4.71 14.48
C ARG A 106 14.57 4.73 15.98
N ALA A 107 15.61 4.61 16.82
CA ALA A 107 15.45 4.51 18.27
C ALA A 107 14.92 5.79 18.92
N THR A 108 15.32 6.97 18.41
CA THR A 108 14.97 8.26 19.02
C THR A 108 13.77 8.94 18.35
N CYS A 109 13.56 8.70 17.05
CA CYS A 109 12.59 9.44 16.26
C CYS A 109 11.29 8.67 16.00
N LEU A 110 11.24 7.36 16.26
CA LEU A 110 10.00 6.57 16.21
C LEU A 110 9.56 6.14 17.60
N VAL A 111 8.43 6.68 18.07
CA VAL A 111 7.91 6.44 19.43
C VAL A 111 6.66 5.57 19.38
N TRP A 112 6.69 4.45 20.10
CA TRP A 112 5.62 3.45 20.11
C TRP A 112 4.72 3.58 21.35
N HIS A 113 3.51 4.11 21.17
CA HIS A 113 2.50 4.26 22.22
C HIS A 113 1.54 3.07 22.25
N LYS A 114 2.02 1.92 22.72
CA LYS A 114 1.25 0.64 22.74
C LYS A 114 0.04 0.64 23.68
N GLN A 115 0.06 1.49 24.70
CA GLN A 115 -0.97 1.57 25.76
C GLN A 115 -1.85 2.81 25.62
N SER A 116 -1.66 3.60 24.56
CA SER A 116 -2.42 4.82 24.32
C SER A 116 -3.04 4.78 22.93
N THR A 117 -4.23 5.35 22.83
CA THR A 117 -4.99 5.46 21.58
C THR A 117 -5.29 6.92 21.31
N LEU A 118 -5.54 7.24 20.05
CA LEU A 118 -6.04 8.53 19.63
C LEU A 118 -7.58 8.44 19.44
N PRO A 119 -8.33 9.55 19.57
CA PRO A 119 -9.79 9.49 19.75
C PRO A 119 -10.59 8.97 18.56
N GLU A 120 -10.15 9.22 17.33
CA GLU A 120 -10.99 8.98 16.14
C GLU A 120 -10.83 7.57 15.55
N HIS A 121 -9.64 6.97 15.63
CA HIS A 121 -9.38 5.65 15.05
C HIS A 121 -8.16 4.96 15.72
N PRO A 122 -8.17 3.62 15.88
CA PRO A 122 -7.09 2.90 16.58
C PRO A 122 -5.74 2.87 15.85
N ASN A 123 -5.73 3.03 14.52
CA ASN A 123 -4.49 3.19 13.74
C ASN A 123 -4.07 4.66 13.66
N GLY A 124 -3.75 5.26 14.79
CA GLY A 124 -3.39 6.67 14.90
C GLY A 124 -1.89 6.92 14.79
N MET A 125 -1.53 8.04 14.16
CA MET A 125 -0.16 8.52 13.99
C MET A 125 -0.11 10.00 14.30
N ARG A 126 0.95 10.45 14.94
CA ARG A 126 1.23 11.87 15.13
C ARG A 126 2.64 12.17 14.66
N PHE A 127 2.79 13.13 13.76
CA PHE A 127 4.07 13.59 13.27
C PHE A 127 4.39 14.95 13.84
N VAL A 128 5.66 15.15 14.18
CA VAL A 128 6.18 16.36 14.81
C VAL A 128 7.41 16.82 14.03
N LEU A 129 7.40 18.06 13.56
CA LEU A 129 8.54 18.72 12.91
C LEU A 129 9.02 19.83 13.83
N ARG A 130 10.31 19.81 14.19
CA ARG A 130 10.95 20.87 14.99
C ARG A 130 11.71 21.80 14.06
N LEU A 131 11.57 23.10 14.26
CA LEU A 131 12.25 24.13 13.47
C LEU A 131 13.39 24.80 14.27
N ALA A 132 14.30 25.47 13.57
CA ALA A 132 15.50 26.10 14.14
C ALA A 132 15.18 27.24 15.13
N ASP A 133 14.02 27.88 15.00
CA ASP A 133 13.52 28.90 15.93
C ASP A 133 12.91 28.31 17.22
N GLY A 134 12.87 26.99 17.33
CA GLY A 134 12.28 26.25 18.45
C GLY A 134 10.77 26.00 18.32
N SER A 135 10.14 26.48 17.25
CA SER A 135 8.73 26.19 16.98
C SER A 135 8.53 24.73 16.55
N VAL A 136 7.30 24.25 16.72
CA VAL A 136 6.91 22.87 16.46
C VAL A 136 5.64 22.85 15.61
N VAL A 137 5.69 22.09 14.52
CA VAL A 137 4.52 21.78 13.70
C VAL A 137 4.12 20.33 13.97
N GLU A 138 2.88 20.12 14.41
CA GLU A 138 2.34 18.81 14.75
C GLU A 138 1.06 18.54 13.97
N ARG A 139 0.93 17.31 13.44
CA ARG A 139 -0.33 16.84 12.84
C ARG A 139 -0.60 15.38 13.20
N VAL A 140 -1.88 15.06 13.31
CA VAL A 140 -2.38 13.72 13.58
C VAL A 140 -3.04 13.16 12.32
N TYR A 141 -2.75 11.91 11.99
CA TYR A 141 -3.36 11.16 10.89
C TYR A 141 -3.84 9.80 11.37
N TYR A 142 -4.85 9.27 10.68
CA TYR A 142 -5.39 7.95 10.91
C TYR A 142 -5.36 7.13 9.63
N SER A 143 -4.91 5.88 9.73
CA SER A 143 -4.95 4.92 8.63
C SER A 143 -6.23 4.08 8.71
N ILE A 144 -7.18 4.35 7.82
CA ILE A 144 -8.57 3.86 7.91
C ILE A 144 -8.85 2.62 7.04
N GLY A 145 -7.83 2.08 6.37
CA GLY A 145 -7.94 0.86 5.54
C GLY A 145 -7.75 1.13 4.04
N GLY A 146 -7.41 0.09 3.26
CA GLY A 146 -7.18 0.22 1.81
C GLY A 146 -6.07 1.20 1.39
N GLY A 147 -5.16 1.54 2.32
CA GLY A 147 -4.13 2.56 2.11
C GLY A 147 -4.62 4.00 2.22
N PHE A 148 -5.89 4.23 2.57
CA PHE A 148 -6.44 5.56 2.78
C PHE A 148 -6.07 6.11 4.17
N ILE A 149 -5.87 7.42 4.22
CA ILE A 149 -5.58 8.17 5.44
C ILE A 149 -6.51 9.37 5.57
N THR A 150 -6.73 9.83 6.80
CA THR A 150 -7.42 11.09 7.11
C THR A 150 -6.64 11.85 8.17
N ALA A 151 -6.58 13.18 8.09
CA ALA A 151 -6.06 14.00 9.17
C ALA A 151 -7.09 14.13 10.30
N ALA A 152 -6.66 14.39 11.54
CA ALA A 152 -7.58 14.62 12.66
C ALA A 152 -8.43 15.87 12.42
N GLY A 153 -9.72 15.78 12.70
CA GLY A 153 -10.68 16.85 12.43
C GLY A 153 -10.97 17.10 10.93
N GLU A 154 -10.27 16.40 10.03
CA GLU A 154 -10.71 16.28 8.64
C GLU A 154 -11.99 15.45 8.72
N THR A 155 -13.14 16.09 8.53
CA THR A 155 -14.34 15.31 8.17
C THR A 155 -13.91 14.46 6.99
N GLN A 156 -14.45 13.25 6.83
CA GLN A 156 -14.32 12.48 5.59
C GLN A 156 -15.10 13.22 4.49
N ALA A 157 -14.78 14.51 4.27
CA ALA A 157 -15.10 15.27 3.12
C ALA A 157 -14.62 14.41 1.98
N ALA A 158 -15.56 14.10 1.11
CA ALA A 158 -15.36 13.34 -0.09
C ALA A 158 -13.99 13.69 -0.69
N GLY A 159 -13.38 12.71 -1.35
CA GLY A 159 -12.35 13.01 -2.33
C GLY A 159 -12.83 14.10 -3.33
N PRO A 160 -12.09 14.36 -4.43
CA PRO A 160 -12.51 15.34 -5.42
C PRO A 160 -14.02 15.26 -5.68
N ALA A 161 -14.69 16.43 -5.70
CA ALA A 161 -16.15 16.55 -5.75
C ALA A 161 -16.75 15.49 -6.68
N PRO A 162 -17.85 14.82 -6.27
CA PRO A 162 -18.35 13.67 -6.99
C PRO A 162 -18.52 14.03 -8.47
N VAL A 163 -17.77 13.33 -9.32
CA VAL A 163 -17.80 13.57 -10.75
C VAL A 163 -19.10 12.97 -11.23
N ALA A 164 -19.95 13.76 -11.88
CA ALA A 164 -21.17 13.26 -12.47
C ALA A 164 -20.82 12.18 -13.51
N VAL A 165 -21.03 10.91 -13.14
CA VAL A 165 -20.81 9.77 -14.01
C VAL A 165 -22.06 9.48 -14.84
N PRO A 166 -21.95 8.91 -16.05
CA PRO A 166 -23.10 8.62 -16.91
C PRO A 166 -24.08 7.60 -16.32
N TYR A 167 -23.59 6.60 -15.59
CA TYR A 167 -24.37 5.47 -15.07
C TYR A 167 -24.16 5.29 -13.56
N PRO A 168 -24.64 6.22 -12.71
CA PRO A 168 -24.51 6.09 -11.26
C PRO A 168 -25.40 4.97 -10.72
N PHE A 169 -24.93 4.25 -9.70
CA PHE A 169 -25.69 3.20 -9.03
C PHE A 169 -25.31 3.13 -7.54
N GLY A 170 -26.29 2.89 -6.68
CA GLY A 170 -26.11 2.60 -5.25
C GLY A 170 -26.38 1.15 -4.89
N THR A 171 -27.03 0.39 -5.78
CA THR A 171 -27.38 -1.02 -5.57
C THR A 171 -27.12 -1.87 -6.80
N MET A 172 -26.98 -3.20 -6.61
CA MET A 172 -26.87 -4.15 -7.72
C MET A 172 -28.11 -4.12 -8.64
N ARG A 173 -29.28 -3.85 -8.06
CA ARG A 173 -30.54 -3.71 -8.81
C ARG A 173 -30.46 -2.53 -9.78
N GLU A 174 -30.08 -1.35 -9.29
CA GLU A 174 -29.91 -0.16 -10.12
C GLU A 174 -28.88 -0.38 -11.23
N LEU A 175 -27.74 -1.03 -10.93
CA LEU A 175 -26.73 -1.36 -11.94
C LEU A 175 -27.30 -2.23 -13.07
N LEU A 176 -28.09 -3.26 -12.74
CA LEU A 176 -28.71 -4.14 -13.73
C LEU A 176 -29.82 -3.44 -14.54
N GLU A 177 -30.59 -2.56 -13.88
CA GLU A 177 -31.62 -1.73 -14.52
C GLU A 177 -30.98 -0.74 -15.50
N GLU A 178 -29.90 -0.07 -15.11
CA GLU A 178 -29.13 0.83 -15.98
C GLU A 178 -28.54 0.11 -17.20
N GLY A 179 -27.98 -1.08 -17.00
CA GLY A 179 -27.46 -1.90 -18.10
C GLY A 179 -28.55 -2.34 -19.08
N SER A 180 -29.71 -2.74 -18.56
CA SER A 180 -30.87 -3.11 -19.38
C SER A 180 -31.44 -1.90 -20.12
N ARG A 181 -31.52 -0.74 -19.47
CA ARG A 181 -32.05 0.51 -20.03
C ARG A 181 -31.21 1.02 -21.20
N HIS A 182 -29.89 0.90 -21.11
CA HIS A 182 -28.95 1.42 -22.11
C HIS A 182 -28.41 0.36 -23.07
N GLY A 183 -28.74 -0.93 -22.88
CA GLY A 183 -28.20 -2.01 -23.70
C GLY A 183 -26.69 -2.19 -23.51
N LEU A 184 -26.16 -1.90 -22.33
CA LEU A 184 -24.73 -1.96 -22.00
C LEU A 184 -24.42 -3.08 -21.00
N SER A 185 -23.26 -3.70 -21.15
CA SER A 185 -22.72 -4.63 -20.15
C SER A 185 -22.18 -3.88 -18.92
N ILE A 186 -22.02 -4.57 -17.79
CA ILE A 186 -21.42 -3.99 -16.58
C ILE A 186 -20.04 -3.38 -16.88
N PRO A 187 -19.08 -4.09 -17.54
CA PRO A 187 -17.79 -3.47 -17.88
C PRO A 187 -17.90 -2.23 -18.76
N ALA A 188 -18.83 -2.20 -19.72
CA ALA A 188 -19.03 -1.04 -20.58
C ALA A 188 -19.55 0.18 -19.80
N MET A 189 -20.49 -0.03 -18.87
CA MET A 189 -20.98 1.03 -17.98
C MET A 189 -19.89 1.53 -17.03
N LEU A 190 -19.14 0.62 -16.40
CA LEU A 190 -18.05 1.00 -15.48
C LEU A 190 -16.95 1.75 -16.23
N ARG A 191 -16.58 1.32 -17.44
CA ARG A 191 -15.63 2.04 -18.29
C ARG A 191 -16.11 3.45 -18.64
N ALA A 192 -17.39 3.61 -19.00
CA ALA A 192 -17.97 4.92 -19.26
C ALA A 192 -17.97 5.83 -18.02
N ASN A 193 -18.20 5.26 -16.83
CA ASN A 193 -18.09 5.99 -15.56
C ASN A 193 -16.65 6.44 -15.28
N GLU A 194 -15.64 5.61 -15.51
CA GLU A 194 -14.23 6.01 -15.39
C GLU A 194 -13.85 7.08 -16.42
N CYS A 195 -14.35 6.96 -17.65
CA CYS A 195 -14.10 7.92 -18.73
C CYS A 195 -14.73 9.31 -18.49
N ALA A 196 -15.56 9.47 -17.46
CA ALA A 196 -15.99 10.78 -16.99
C ALA A 196 -14.86 11.54 -16.27
N ARG A 197 -13.82 10.83 -15.81
CA ARG A 197 -12.68 11.36 -15.03
C ARG A 197 -11.39 11.44 -15.85
N MET A 198 -11.25 10.60 -16.87
CA MET A 198 -10.02 10.44 -17.65
C MET A 198 -10.32 9.99 -19.08
N THR A 199 -9.32 10.02 -19.96
CA THR A 199 -9.47 9.48 -21.31
C THR A 199 -9.39 7.96 -21.33
N ASN A 200 -9.87 7.33 -22.40
CA ASN A 200 -9.73 5.89 -22.60
C ASN A 200 -8.26 5.46 -22.54
N ASP A 201 -7.34 6.19 -23.18
CA ASP A 201 -5.92 5.86 -23.20
C ASP A 201 -5.30 5.86 -21.79
N VAL A 202 -5.70 6.81 -20.93
CA VAL A 202 -5.23 6.88 -19.54
C VAL A 202 -5.78 5.72 -18.72
N LEU A 203 -7.05 5.36 -18.93
CA LEU A 203 -7.67 4.21 -18.26
C LEU A 203 -6.98 2.90 -18.67
N ASP A 204 -6.80 2.67 -19.97
CA ASP A 204 -6.16 1.45 -20.48
C ASP A 204 -4.72 1.32 -19.99
N ALA A 205 -3.93 2.40 -20.09
CA ALA A 205 -2.55 2.39 -19.59
C ALA A 205 -2.48 2.13 -18.07
N GLY A 206 -3.44 2.64 -17.29
CA GLY A 206 -3.49 2.38 -15.85
C GLY A 206 -3.85 0.93 -15.52
N LEU A 207 -4.81 0.35 -16.25
CA LEU A 207 -5.20 -1.07 -16.11
C LEU A 207 -4.06 -2.00 -16.53
N ASP A 208 -3.37 -1.69 -17.63
CA ASP A 208 -2.20 -2.44 -18.10
C ASP A 208 -1.07 -2.37 -17.05
N ARG A 209 -0.81 -1.19 -16.48
CA ARG A 209 0.20 -1.05 -15.41
C ARG A 209 -0.16 -1.91 -14.18
N ILE A 210 -1.41 -1.96 -13.77
CA ILE A 210 -1.87 -2.84 -12.67
C ILE A 210 -1.59 -4.29 -13.00
N TRP A 211 -1.97 -4.72 -14.20
CA TRP A 211 -1.81 -6.11 -14.64
C TRP A 211 -0.34 -6.51 -14.74
N GLU A 212 0.52 -5.64 -15.26
CA GLU A 212 1.96 -5.85 -15.31
C GLU A 212 2.56 -6.05 -13.91
N VAL A 213 2.15 -5.22 -12.94
CA VAL A 213 2.61 -5.37 -11.55
C VAL A 213 2.10 -6.67 -10.93
N MET A 214 0.83 -7.05 -11.14
CA MET A 214 0.29 -8.33 -10.66
C MET A 214 1.07 -9.52 -11.24
N ARG A 215 1.33 -9.52 -12.55
CA ARG A 215 2.15 -10.54 -13.22
C ARG A 215 3.57 -10.58 -12.70
N GLY A 216 4.19 -9.42 -12.49
CA GLY A 216 5.52 -9.30 -11.91
C GLY A 216 5.60 -9.87 -10.50
N CYS A 217 4.58 -9.60 -9.68
CA CYS A 217 4.44 -10.13 -8.32
C CYS A 217 4.34 -11.68 -8.33
N ILE A 218 3.48 -12.24 -9.19
CA ILE A 218 3.38 -13.70 -9.39
C ILE A 218 4.74 -14.27 -9.81
N ALA A 219 5.35 -13.71 -10.86
CA ALA A 219 6.62 -14.20 -11.40
C ALA A 219 7.74 -14.21 -10.36
N ARG A 220 7.85 -13.15 -9.55
CA ARG A 220 8.78 -13.08 -8.42
C ARG A 220 8.46 -14.15 -7.38
N GLY A 221 7.22 -14.24 -6.90
CA GLY A 221 6.84 -15.22 -5.87
C GLY A 221 7.04 -16.69 -6.29
N LEU A 222 6.96 -16.99 -7.60
CA LEU A 222 7.22 -18.32 -8.15
C LEU A 222 8.71 -18.71 -8.19
N VAL A 223 9.64 -17.78 -7.95
CA VAL A 223 11.09 -18.06 -7.98
C VAL A 223 11.80 -17.68 -6.67
N THR A 224 11.21 -16.81 -5.86
CA THR A 224 11.79 -16.40 -4.57
C THR A 224 11.66 -17.51 -3.53
N GLU A 225 12.80 -17.95 -3.02
CA GLU A 225 12.89 -18.91 -1.91
C GLU A 225 13.18 -18.22 -0.57
N GLY A 226 13.21 -18.99 0.50
CA GLY A 226 13.60 -18.54 1.83
C GLY A 226 12.45 -18.55 2.84
N GLU A 227 12.65 -17.83 3.93
CA GLU A 227 11.70 -17.71 5.04
C GLU A 227 11.11 -16.31 5.09
N LEU A 228 9.82 -16.23 5.39
CA LEU A 228 9.12 -14.95 5.54
C LEU A 228 9.56 -14.24 6.82
N PRO A 229 9.65 -12.89 6.79
CA PRO A 229 9.97 -12.12 7.99
C PRO A 229 8.83 -12.20 9.03
N GLY A 230 9.10 -11.71 10.25
CA GLY A 230 8.10 -11.63 11.33
C GLY A 230 8.22 -12.70 12.43
N GLY A 231 9.27 -13.53 12.40
CA GLY A 231 9.63 -14.40 13.52
C GLY A 231 8.80 -15.68 13.69
N LEU A 232 7.92 -15.99 12.73
CA LEU A 232 7.12 -17.22 12.72
C LEU A 232 7.78 -18.39 11.98
N ASN A 233 8.99 -18.19 11.43
CA ASN A 233 9.75 -19.19 10.67
C ASN A 233 8.94 -19.86 9.54
N VAL A 234 8.09 -19.08 8.87
CA VAL A 234 7.23 -19.57 7.79
C VAL A 234 8.05 -19.63 6.50
N LYS A 235 8.23 -20.84 5.97
CA LYS A 235 8.92 -21.05 4.68
C LYS A 235 8.05 -20.65 3.51
N ARG A 236 8.65 -19.98 2.53
CA ARG A 236 8.06 -19.80 1.20
C ARG A 236 7.88 -21.15 0.53
N ARG A 237 6.71 -21.39 -0.06
CA ARG A 237 6.31 -22.66 -0.66
C ARG A 237 6.11 -22.54 -2.16
N ALA A 238 5.73 -21.36 -2.66
CA ALA A 238 5.38 -21.17 -4.06
C ALA A 238 6.51 -21.58 -5.01
N ALA A 239 7.74 -21.14 -4.78
CA ALA A 239 8.88 -21.48 -5.63
C ALA A 239 9.16 -23.00 -5.72
N LYS A 240 9.05 -23.72 -4.60
CA LYS A 240 9.23 -25.18 -4.60
C LYS A 240 8.11 -25.88 -5.39
N LEU A 241 6.86 -25.50 -5.15
CA LEU A 241 5.70 -26.08 -5.84
C LEU A 241 5.76 -25.81 -7.35
N TRP A 242 6.18 -24.61 -7.74
CA TRP A 242 6.37 -24.24 -9.15
C TRP A 242 7.40 -25.12 -9.86
N ARG A 243 8.55 -25.39 -9.24
CA ARG A 243 9.55 -26.32 -9.81
C ARG A 243 8.99 -27.72 -9.99
N GLN A 244 8.28 -28.24 -8.98
CA GLN A 244 7.67 -29.57 -9.03
C GLN A 244 6.62 -29.68 -10.15
N GLU A 245 5.77 -28.65 -10.32
CA GLU A 245 4.81 -28.63 -11.42
C GLU A 245 5.49 -28.59 -12.80
N ARG A 246 6.56 -27.80 -12.96
CA ARG A 246 7.30 -27.75 -14.23
C ARG A 246 7.98 -29.07 -14.58
N GLU A 247 8.52 -29.76 -13.58
CA GLU A 247 9.12 -31.09 -13.76
C GLU A 247 8.07 -32.15 -14.09
N ALA A 248 6.88 -32.10 -13.46
CA ALA A 248 5.78 -33.03 -13.69
C ALA A 248 5.08 -32.83 -15.05
N ARG A 249 4.98 -31.59 -15.55
CA ARG A 249 4.44 -31.29 -16.89
C ARG A 249 5.24 -31.94 -18.01
N ASN A 250 6.51 -32.24 -17.78
CA ASN A 250 7.35 -32.97 -18.74
C ASN A 250 7.07 -34.49 -18.77
N THR A 251 6.20 -35.02 -17.89
CA THR A 251 6.04 -36.48 -17.72
C THR A 251 4.62 -37.05 -17.83
N ALA A 252 3.50 -36.31 -17.71
CA ALA A 252 2.15 -36.92 -17.92
C ALA A 252 0.93 -35.97 -18.08
N ASN A 253 -0.16 -36.56 -18.60
CA ASN A 253 -1.57 -36.13 -18.78
C ASN A 253 -2.12 -35.05 -17.82
N HIS A 254 -2.71 -33.99 -18.39
CA HIS A 254 -3.40 -32.91 -17.66
C HIS A 254 -4.70 -33.39 -17.01
N LEU A 255 -4.78 -33.35 -15.67
CA LEU A 255 -6.01 -33.63 -14.92
C LEU A 255 -6.69 -32.32 -14.48
N PRO A 256 -8.03 -32.28 -14.28
CA PRO A 256 -8.74 -31.08 -13.84
C PRO A 256 -8.25 -30.47 -12.51
N HIS A 257 -7.64 -31.27 -11.63
CA HIS A 257 -7.05 -30.79 -10.37
C HIS A 257 -5.82 -29.89 -10.59
N ASP A 258 -5.16 -29.96 -11.75
CA ASP A 258 -3.96 -29.18 -12.06
C ASP A 258 -4.28 -27.69 -12.20
N ALA A 259 -5.46 -27.33 -12.71
CA ALA A 259 -5.91 -25.94 -12.81
C ALA A 259 -6.17 -25.30 -11.44
N VAL A 260 -6.76 -26.06 -10.50
CA VAL A 260 -7.03 -25.58 -9.14
C VAL A 260 -5.72 -25.41 -8.34
N ASN A 261 -4.78 -26.33 -8.54
CA ASN A 261 -3.44 -26.23 -7.96
C ASN A 261 -2.70 -24.99 -8.47
N GLN A 262 -2.79 -24.72 -9.78
CA GLN A 262 -2.16 -23.56 -10.41
C GLN A 262 -2.72 -22.22 -9.88
N VAL A 263 -4.05 -22.11 -9.68
CA VAL A 263 -4.66 -20.91 -9.06
C VAL A 263 -4.18 -20.73 -7.62
N SER A 264 -4.16 -21.81 -6.84
CA SER A 264 -3.69 -21.77 -5.45
C SER A 264 -2.21 -21.39 -5.36
N LEU A 265 -1.40 -21.88 -6.30
CA LEU A 265 0.02 -21.55 -6.40
C LEU A 265 0.25 -20.06 -6.68
N TYR A 266 -0.51 -19.46 -7.60
CA TYR A 266 -0.40 -18.03 -7.89
C TYR A 266 -0.83 -17.16 -6.71
N ALA A 267 -1.92 -17.54 -6.03
CA ALA A 267 -2.35 -16.87 -4.82
C ALA A 267 -1.30 -16.93 -3.71
N MET A 268 -0.67 -18.10 -3.52
CA MET A 268 0.43 -18.26 -2.58
C MET A 268 1.65 -17.41 -2.95
N ALA A 269 2.04 -17.39 -4.24
CA ALA A 269 3.17 -16.59 -4.71
C ALA A 269 2.98 -15.10 -4.39
N VAL A 270 1.81 -14.54 -4.67
CA VAL A 270 1.48 -13.13 -4.38
C VAL A 270 1.43 -12.87 -2.88
N ASN A 271 0.80 -13.74 -2.09
CA ASN A 271 0.70 -13.53 -0.65
C ASN A 271 2.05 -13.69 0.07
N GLU A 272 2.95 -14.54 -0.44
CA GLU A 272 4.33 -14.66 0.05
C GLU A 272 5.17 -13.41 -0.29
N GLU A 273 5.03 -12.85 -1.49
CA GLU A 273 5.66 -11.56 -1.84
C GLU A 273 5.13 -10.41 -0.99
N ASN A 274 3.81 -10.34 -0.78
CA ASN A 274 3.21 -9.35 0.10
C ASN A 274 3.78 -9.47 1.52
N ALA A 275 3.78 -10.68 2.10
CA ALA A 275 4.29 -10.90 3.46
C ALA A 275 5.77 -10.52 3.63
N ALA A 276 6.56 -10.60 2.55
CA ALA A 276 7.96 -10.21 2.54
C ALA A 276 8.22 -8.72 2.27
N GLY A 277 7.18 -7.90 2.11
CA GLY A 277 7.34 -6.47 1.81
C GLY A 277 7.56 -6.15 0.33
N GLY A 278 7.33 -7.10 -0.57
CA GLY A 278 7.47 -6.92 -2.01
C GLY A 278 6.40 -5.99 -2.61
N ARG A 279 6.58 -5.66 -3.90
CA ARG A 279 5.58 -4.90 -4.66
C ARG A 279 4.32 -5.73 -4.83
N VAL A 280 3.16 -5.13 -4.55
CA VAL A 280 1.85 -5.79 -4.63
C VAL A 280 0.78 -4.80 -5.11
N VAL A 281 -0.33 -5.31 -5.66
CA VAL A 281 -1.53 -4.52 -5.95
C VAL A 281 -2.63 -4.90 -4.97
N THR A 282 -3.33 -3.91 -4.40
CA THR A 282 -4.50 -4.17 -3.55
C THR A 282 -5.63 -4.81 -4.36
N ALA A 283 -6.34 -5.80 -3.79
CA ALA A 283 -7.53 -6.38 -4.43
C ALA A 283 -8.60 -6.84 -3.41
N PRO A 284 -9.28 -5.95 -2.67
CA PRO A 284 -9.09 -4.50 -2.57
C PRO A 284 -8.11 -4.10 -1.44
N THR A 285 -7.41 -5.07 -0.84
CA THR A 285 -6.41 -4.87 0.21
C THR A 285 -5.22 -5.80 -0.03
N ASN A 286 -4.05 -5.46 0.52
CA ASN A 286 -2.82 -6.26 0.38
C ASN A 286 -3.02 -7.72 0.84
N GLY A 287 -3.77 -7.94 1.93
CA GLY A 287 -4.00 -9.29 2.45
C GLY A 287 -4.84 -10.19 1.55
N ALA A 288 -5.61 -9.60 0.62
CA ALA A 288 -6.44 -10.30 -0.35
C ALA A 288 -5.85 -10.29 -1.77
N ALA A 289 -4.63 -9.76 -1.94
CA ALA A 289 -4.05 -9.50 -3.24
C ALA A 289 -3.89 -10.75 -4.13
N GLY A 290 -3.64 -11.93 -3.56
CA GLY A 290 -3.42 -13.15 -4.35
C GLY A 290 -4.69 -13.76 -4.97
N ILE A 291 -5.87 -13.21 -4.75
CA ILE A 291 -7.13 -13.79 -5.27
C ILE A 291 -7.39 -13.38 -6.73
N ILE A 292 -7.03 -12.14 -7.10
CA ILE A 292 -7.19 -11.56 -8.44
C ILE A 292 -5.86 -11.60 -9.17
#